data_AF-A0A0D3HJS6-F1
#
_entry.id   AF-A0A0D3HJS6-F1
#
_cell.length_a   1.000
_cell.length_b   1.000
_cell.length_c   1.000
_cell.angle_alpha   90.00
_cell.angle_beta   90.00
_cell.angle_gamma   90.00
#
_symmetry.space_group_name_H-M   'P 1'
#
loop_
_entity.id
_entity.type
_entity.pdbx_description
1 polymer ?
#
loop_
_entity_poly.entity_id
_entity_poly.type
_entity_poly.pdbx_seq_one_letter_code
_entity_poly.pdbx_strand_id
1 'polypeptide(L)'
;MRQNDNDGREWEEEVICNELILQGLRILEGLACDPHNCTDICAAPGLLEKITMPLYSATLIQDIDKSEPWADIANSSVKVVHHLITHAAPGTRLRHEISSNKQAVTNLQSILNLGGEE
;
A
#
# COMPACT_ATOMS: atom_id res chain seq x y z
N MET A 1 17.99 -7.07 37.05
CA MET A 1 17.11 -6.35 36.11
C MET A 1 17.96 -6.04 34.88
N ARG A 2 17.92 -6.91 33.85
CA ARG A 2 18.57 -6.65 32.57
C ARG A 2 17.47 -6.09 31.67
N GLN A 3 17.59 -4.81 31.31
CA GLN A 3 16.71 -4.22 30.29
C GLN A 3 17.15 -4.79 28.93
N ASN A 4 16.18 -5.20 28.12
CA ASN A 4 16.39 -5.95 26.88
C ASN A 4 16.94 -5.03 25.77
N ASP A 5 18.23 -5.15 25.45
CA ASP A 5 18.85 -4.54 24.25
C ASP A 5 18.28 -5.07 22.92
N ASN A 6 17.38 -6.07 22.98
CA ASN A 6 16.74 -6.66 21.81
C ASN A 6 15.58 -5.80 21.27
N ASP A 7 14.87 -5.09 22.16
CA ASP A 7 13.72 -4.26 21.80
C ASP A 7 14.18 -3.15 20.85
N GLY A 8 15.20 -2.37 21.23
CA GLY A 8 15.72 -1.26 20.40
C GLY A 8 16.17 -1.64 18.99
N ARG A 9 16.67 -2.86 18.76
CA ARG A 9 17.08 -3.32 17.42
C ARG A 9 15.89 -3.67 16.52
N GLU A 10 14.84 -4.25 17.08
CA GLU A 10 13.63 -4.61 16.32
C GLU A 10 12.93 -3.34 15.80
N TRP A 11 12.87 -2.29 16.62
CA TRP A 11 12.33 -0.99 16.21
C TRP A 11 13.19 -0.31 15.11
N GLU A 12 14.51 -0.37 15.21
CA GLU A 12 15.41 0.17 14.17
C GLU A 12 15.27 -0.57 12.84
N GLU A 13 15.13 -1.90 12.87
CA GLU A 13 14.89 -2.71 11.68
C GLU A 13 13.53 -2.39 11.05
N GLU A 14 12.46 -2.25 11.84
CA GLU A 14 11.14 -1.89 11.34
C GLU A 14 11.14 -0.51 10.65
N VAL A 15 11.80 0.48 11.25
CA VAL A 15 11.93 1.83 10.65
C VAL A 15 12.66 1.76 9.30
N ILE A 16 13.76 1.01 9.22
CA ILE A 16 14.50 0.84 7.96
C ILE A 16 13.65 0.12 6.91
N CYS A 17 12.93 -0.93 7.30
CA CYS A 17 12.04 -1.66 6.41
C CYS A 17 10.92 -0.78 5.85
N ASN A 18 10.28 0.03 6.69
CA ASN A 18 9.20 0.92 6.28
C ASN A 18 9.71 1.97 5.28
N GLU A 19 10.89 2.56 5.51
CA GLU A 19 11.50 3.51 4.58
C GLU A 19 11.82 2.87 3.22
N LEU A 20 12.36 1.64 3.21
CA LEU A 20 12.64 0.92 1.96
C LEU A 20 11.34 0.58 1.19
N ILE A 21 10.28 0.20 1.89
CA ILE A 21 8.96 -0.04 1.29
C ILE A 21 8.44 1.25 0.65
N LEU A 22 8.51 2.38 1.36
CA LEU A 22 8.07 3.68 0.84
C LEU A 22 8.86 4.10 -0.39
N GLN A 23 10.19 3.94 -0.38
CA GLN A 23 11.03 4.22 -1.55
C GLN A 23 10.65 3.32 -2.74
N GLY A 24 10.43 2.03 -2.50
CA GLY A 24 9.96 1.10 -3.52
C GLY A 24 8.62 1.53 -4.13
N LEU A 25 7.65 1.91 -3.30
CA LEU A 25 6.34 2.39 -3.74
C LEU A 25 6.44 3.69 -4.54
N ARG A 26 7.28 4.66 -4.14
CA ARG A 26 7.51 5.90 -4.88
C ARG A 26 8.12 5.64 -6.27
N ILE A 27 9.05 4.70 -6.37
CA ILE A 27 9.61 4.28 -7.67
C ILE A 27 8.52 3.66 -8.54
N LEU A 28 7.71 2.75 -7.98
CA LEU A 28 6.62 2.10 -8.69
C LEU A 28 5.54 3.10 -9.15
N GLU A 29 5.22 4.10 -8.33
CA GLU A 29 4.30 5.19 -8.68
C GLU A 29 4.82 5.99 -9.88
N GLY A 30 6.10 6.38 -9.84
CA GLY A 30 6.75 7.09 -10.94
C GLY A 30 6.74 6.27 -12.24
N LEU A 31 7.04 4.98 -12.16
CA LEU A 31 6.99 4.07 -13.31
C LEU A 31 5.56 3.89 -13.84
N ALA A 32 4.57 3.80 -12.97
CA ALA A 32 3.16 3.59 -13.32
C ALA A 32 2.51 4.83 -13.99
N CYS A 33 3.22 5.95 -14.11
CA CYS A 33 2.79 7.03 -15.00
C CYS A 33 2.80 6.61 -16.50
N ASP A 34 3.55 5.58 -16.86
CA ASP A 34 3.57 5.00 -18.21
C ASP A 34 2.65 3.77 -18.30
N PRO A 35 1.70 3.72 -19.25
CA PRO A 35 0.81 2.57 -19.45
C PRO A 35 1.52 1.23 -19.76
N HIS A 36 2.68 1.25 -20.41
CA HIS A 36 3.48 0.05 -20.68
C HIS A 36 4.04 -0.51 -19.39
N ASN A 37 4.67 0.34 -18.56
CA ASN A 37 5.17 -0.05 -17.25
C ASN A 37 4.05 -0.57 -16.33
N CYS A 38 2.85 0.01 -16.41
CA CYS A 38 1.69 -0.50 -15.68
C CYS A 38 1.37 -1.96 -16.01
N THR A 39 1.48 -2.32 -17.30
CA THR A 39 1.25 -3.70 -17.76
C THR A 39 2.30 -4.63 -17.19
N ASP A 40 3.56 -4.23 -17.21
CA ASP A 40 4.67 -5.03 -16.66
C ASP A 40 4.56 -5.20 -15.14
N ILE A 41 4.21 -4.12 -14.41
CA ILE A 41 3.98 -4.17 -12.95
C ILE A 41 2.85 -5.15 -12.61
N CYS A 42 1.75 -5.12 -13.39
CA CYS A 42 0.63 -6.04 -13.16
C CYS A 42 0.95 -7.49 -13.54
N ALA A 43 1.85 -7.72 -14.48
CA ALA A 43 2.26 -9.05 -14.92
C ALA A 43 3.36 -9.67 -14.05
N ALA A 44 4.09 -8.85 -13.28
CA ALA A 44 5.15 -9.29 -12.39
C ALA A 44 4.61 -10.16 -11.24
N PRO A 45 5.00 -11.45 -11.13
CA PRO A 45 4.46 -12.35 -10.13
C PRO A 45 4.69 -11.86 -8.69
N GLY A 46 3.63 -11.79 -7.89
CA GLY A 46 3.70 -11.41 -6.48
C GLY A 46 3.82 -9.91 -6.22
N LEU A 47 4.06 -9.08 -7.25
CA LEU A 47 4.24 -7.64 -7.07
C LEU A 47 2.89 -6.93 -6.88
N LEU A 48 1.90 -7.28 -7.70
CA LEU A 48 0.56 -6.70 -7.60
C LEU A 48 -0.09 -7.02 -6.25
N GLU A 49 0.09 -8.23 -5.74
CA GLU A 49 -0.40 -8.64 -4.43
C GLU A 49 0.26 -7.82 -3.31
N LYS A 50 1.56 -7.52 -3.41
CA LYS A 50 2.27 -6.68 -2.44
C LYS A 50 1.80 -5.24 -2.46
N ILE A 51 1.62 -4.67 -3.66
CA ILE A 51 1.10 -3.29 -3.83
C ILE A 51 -0.32 -3.18 -3.28
N THR A 52 -1.16 -4.18 -3.50
CA THR A 52 -2.57 -4.14 -3.10
C THR A 52 -2.84 -4.66 -1.69
N MET A 53 -1.86 -5.31 -1.04
CA MET A 53 -2.01 -5.93 0.28
C MET A 53 -2.65 -5.00 1.32
N PRO A 54 -2.25 -3.72 1.46
CA PRO A 54 -2.87 -2.83 2.44
C PRO A 54 -4.38 -2.72 2.24
N LEU A 55 -4.87 -2.69 1.00
CA LEU A 55 -6.31 -2.60 0.71
C LEU A 55 -7.08 -3.80 1.23
N TYR A 56 -6.48 -5.00 1.22
CA TYR A 56 -7.15 -6.22 1.64
C TYR A 56 -6.95 -6.56 3.12
N SER A 57 -6.11 -5.82 3.85
CA SER A 57 -5.82 -6.08 5.26
C SER A 57 -7.02 -5.77 6.16
N ALA A 58 -7.38 -6.71 7.04
CA ALA A 58 -8.46 -6.52 8.02
C ALA A 58 -8.07 -5.56 9.16
N THR A 59 -6.77 -5.35 9.40
CA THR A 59 -6.25 -4.49 10.48
C THR A 59 -5.84 -3.11 10.02
N LEU A 60 -5.90 -2.84 8.70
CA LEU A 60 -5.39 -1.62 8.08
C LEU A 60 -5.73 -0.35 8.88
N ILE A 61 -7.00 -0.16 9.23
CA ILE A 61 -7.47 1.07 9.89
C ILE A 61 -6.88 1.23 11.30
N GLN A 62 -6.69 0.12 12.02
CA GLN A 62 -6.04 0.16 13.33
C GLN A 62 -4.55 0.45 13.20
N ASP A 63 -3.93 -0.07 12.14
CA ASP A 63 -2.49 0.09 11.89
C ASP A 63 -2.17 1.52 11.46
N ILE A 64 -2.95 2.13 10.56
CA ILE A 64 -2.75 3.52 10.12
C ILE A 64 -3.10 4.55 11.19
N ASP A 65 -4.06 4.27 12.07
CA ASP A 65 -4.43 5.15 13.20
C ASP A 65 -3.32 5.20 14.27
N LYS A 66 -2.58 4.11 14.42
CA LYS A 66 -1.54 3.96 15.46
C LYS A 66 -0.12 4.16 14.95
N SER A 67 0.10 4.17 13.64
CA SER A 67 1.42 4.23 13.03
C SER A 67 1.43 5.08 11.76
N GLU A 68 2.11 6.22 11.85
CA GLU A 68 2.32 7.13 10.73
C GLU A 68 3.07 6.47 9.55
N PRO A 69 4.13 5.66 9.77
CA PRO A 69 4.74 4.89 8.67
C PRO A 69 3.75 3.99 7.92
N TRP A 70 2.82 3.33 8.63
CA TRP A 70 1.80 2.50 7.99
C TRP A 70 0.78 3.33 7.22
N ALA A 71 0.42 4.52 7.71
CA ALA A 71 -0.42 5.47 6.99
C ALA A 71 0.23 5.89 5.66
N ASP A 72 1.53 6.20 5.69
CA ASP A 72 2.29 6.56 4.49
C ASP A 72 2.41 5.41 3.48
N ILE A 73 2.61 4.18 3.97
CA ILE A 73 2.67 2.98 3.12
C ILE A 73 1.32 2.73 2.46
N ALA A 74 0.22 2.85 3.22
CA ALA A 74 -1.13 2.70 2.69
C ALA A 74 -1.44 3.77 1.63
N ASN A 75 -1.14 5.03 1.90
CA ASN A 75 -1.31 6.14 0.97
C ASN A 75 -0.51 5.94 -0.33
N SER A 76 0.78 5.61 -0.20
CA SER A 76 1.66 5.36 -1.35
C SER A 76 1.17 4.17 -2.19
N SER A 77 0.69 3.11 -1.52
CA SER A 77 0.09 1.95 -2.20
C SER A 77 -1.17 2.31 -2.98
N VAL A 78 -2.06 3.12 -2.39
CA VAL A 78 -3.29 3.61 -3.07
C VAL A 78 -2.94 4.41 -4.32
N LYS A 79 -1.91 5.27 -4.28
CA LYS A 79 -1.46 6.04 -5.43
C LYS A 79 -0.98 5.15 -6.58
N VAL A 80 -0.17 4.13 -6.28
CA VAL A 80 0.25 3.14 -7.29
C VAL A 80 -0.98 2.43 -7.86
N VAL A 81 -1.88 1.93 -7.02
CA VAL A 81 -3.12 1.25 -7.46
C VAL A 81 -3.96 2.16 -8.35
N HIS A 82 -4.10 3.44 -8.02
CA HIS A 82 -4.81 4.42 -8.84
C HIS A 82 -4.25 4.50 -10.27
N HIS A 83 -2.93 4.52 -10.43
CA HIS A 83 -2.32 4.48 -11.75
C HIS A 83 -2.59 3.16 -12.47
N LEU A 84 -2.45 2.03 -11.79
CA LEU A 84 -2.67 0.69 -12.37
C LEU A 84 -4.13 0.50 -12.84
N ILE A 85 -5.12 0.97 -12.08
CA ILE A 85 -6.52 0.85 -12.49
C ILE A 85 -6.89 1.81 -13.61
N THR A 86 -6.18 2.93 -13.76
CA THR A 86 -6.51 3.98 -14.73
C THR A 86 -5.83 3.75 -16.08
N HIS A 87 -4.56 3.32 -16.07
CA HIS A 87 -3.72 3.28 -17.27
C HIS A 87 -3.39 1.86 -17.75
N ALA A 88 -3.50 0.84 -16.90
CA ALA A 88 -3.15 -0.53 -17.31
C ALA A 88 -4.28 -1.18 -18.12
N ALA A 89 -3.92 -1.92 -19.18
CA ALA A 89 -4.88 -2.77 -19.90
C ALA A 89 -5.54 -3.83 -18.98
N PRO A 90 -4.82 -4.46 -18.02
CA PRO A 90 -5.42 -5.29 -16.97
C PRO A 90 -6.27 -4.51 -15.95
N GLY A 91 -6.31 -3.18 -16.01
CA GLY A 91 -6.95 -2.32 -15.01
C GLY A 91 -8.46 -2.57 -14.86
N THR A 92 -9.14 -3.10 -15.89
CA THR A 92 -10.55 -3.54 -15.77
C THR A 92 -10.73 -4.69 -14.78
N ARG A 93 -9.84 -5.69 -14.85
CA ARG A 93 -9.84 -6.83 -13.92
C ARG A 93 -9.50 -6.38 -12.50
N LEU A 94 -8.44 -5.59 -12.34
CA LEU A 94 -8.05 -5.10 -11.01
C LEU A 94 -9.14 -4.24 -10.36
N ARG A 95 -9.81 -3.36 -11.13
CA ARG A 95 -10.99 -2.61 -10.64
C ARG A 95 -12.11 -3.53 -10.20
N HIS A 96 -12.38 -4.59 -10.96
CA HIS A 96 -13.41 -5.55 -10.61
C HIS A 96 -13.06 -6.31 -9.33
N GLU A 97 -11.81 -6.78 -9.18
CA GLU A 97 -11.34 -7.48 -7.97
C GLU A 97 -11.44 -6.58 -6.72
N ILE A 98 -11.04 -5.31 -6.82
CA ILE A 98 -11.15 -4.35 -5.72
C ILE A 98 -12.62 -4.06 -5.39
N SER A 99 -13.43 -3.72 -6.40
CA SER A 99 -14.83 -3.32 -6.18
C SER A 99 -15.75 -4.46 -5.72
N SER A 100 -15.42 -5.71 -6.08
CA SER A 100 -16.15 -6.89 -5.60
C SER A 100 -15.73 -7.34 -4.20
N ASN A 101 -14.61 -6.82 -3.67
CA ASN A 101 -14.15 -7.15 -2.34
C ASN A 101 -14.63 -6.12 -1.31
N LYS A 102 -15.56 -6.55 -0.44
CA LYS A 102 -16.13 -5.69 0.61
C LYS A 102 -15.07 -5.10 1.55
N GLN A 103 -14.04 -5.86 1.91
CA GLN A 103 -12.98 -5.37 2.80
C GLN A 103 -12.19 -4.26 2.11
N ALA A 104 -11.81 -4.46 0.84
CA ALA A 104 -11.08 -3.46 0.07
C ALA A 104 -11.85 -2.15 -0.08
N VAL A 105 -13.13 -2.22 -0.42
CA VAL A 105 -13.99 -1.03 -0.51
C VAL A 105 -14.15 -0.34 0.85
N THR A 106 -14.34 -1.10 1.93
CA THR A 106 -14.47 -0.54 3.28
C THR A 106 -13.19 0.16 3.74
N ASN A 107 -12.03 -0.43 3.44
CA ASN A 107 -10.74 0.16 3.73
C ASN A 107 -10.50 1.44 2.94
N LEU A 108 -10.78 1.45 1.63
CA LEU A 108 -10.69 2.65 0.80
C LEU A 108 -11.60 3.78 1.32
N GLN A 109 -12.83 3.46 1.69
CA GLN A 109 -13.75 4.44 2.28
C GLN A 109 -13.24 4.99 3.60
N SER A 110 -12.64 4.14 4.44
CA SER A 110 -12.11 4.54 5.74
C SER A 110 -10.88 5.44 5.59
N ILE A 111 -9.99 5.15 4.64
CA ILE A 111 -8.85 6.03 4.29
C ILE A 111 -9.34 7.42 3.86
N LEU A 112 -10.39 7.49 3.03
CA LEU A 112 -10.97 8.77 2.62
C LEU A 112 -11.53 9.57 3.79
N ASN A 113 -12.15 8.91 4.76
CA ASN A 113 -12.73 9.57 5.93
C ASN A 113 -11.65 10.13 6.86
N LEU A 114 -10.51 9.46 7.00
CA LEU A 114 -9.37 9.95 7.81
C LEU A 114 -8.74 11.21 7.21
N GLY A 115 -8.72 11.34 5.88
CA GLY A 115 -8.23 12.55 5.20
C GLY A 115 -9.25 13.70 5.14
N GLY A 116 -10.47 13.51 5.66
CA GLY A 116 -11.55 14.50 5.64
C GLY A 116 -11.77 15.23 6.98
N GLU A 117 -10.98 14.93 8.01
CA GLU A 117 -11.06 15.56 9.34
C GLU A 117 -10.21 16.86 9.44
N GLU A 118 -10.20 17.68 8.38
CA GLU A 118 -9.64 19.05 8.38
C GLU A 118 -10.66 20.11 8.84
#